data_AF-A0A972X8G9-F1
#
_entry.id   AF-A0A972X8G9-F1
#
_cell.length_a   1.000
_cell.length_b   1.000
_cell.length_c   1.000
_cell.angle_alpha   90.00
_cell.angle_beta   90.00
_cell.angle_gamma   90.00
#
_symmetry.space_group_name_H-M   'P 1'
#
loop_
_entity.id
_entity.type
_entity.pdbx_description
1 polymer ?
#
loop_
_entity_poly.entity_id
_entity_poly.type
_entity_poly.pdbx_seq_one_letter_code
_entity_poly.pdbx_strand_id
1 'polypeptide(L)' 'MDLTPFIRGVPDFPKPGILFRDITPLLADKAALADAIQQLAAPWRGERLDVIAAIEARGFLFATPLALALGLG' A
#
# COMPACT_ATOMS: atom_id res chain seq x y z
N MET A 1 0.37 -12.11 -5.40
CA MET A 1 1.71 -12.45 -5.94
C MET A 1 2.79 -12.05 -4.92
N ASP A 2 4.06 -12.43 -5.12
CA ASP A 2 5.13 -11.82 -4.33
C ASP A 2 5.34 -10.36 -4.79
N LEU A 3 5.10 -9.42 -3.88
CA LEU A 3 5.21 -7.98 -4.13
C LEU A 3 6.60 -7.42 -3.78
N THR A 4 7.44 -8.20 -3.10
CA THR A 4 8.79 -7.79 -2.67
C THR A 4 9.65 -7.25 -3.82
N PRO A 5 9.63 -7.83 -5.04
CA PRO A 5 10.42 -7.32 -6.16
C PRO A 5 10.05 -5.89 -6.60
N PHE A 6 8.85 -5.41 -6.26
CA PHE A 6 8.38 -4.07 -6.59
C PHE A 6 8.73 -3.02 -5.52
N ILE A 7 9.40 -3.43 -4.44
CA ILE A 7 9.86 -2.53 -3.37
C ILE A 7 11.37 -2.43 -3.40
N ARG A 8 11.88 -1.28 -3.84
CA ARG A 8 13.31 -1.02 -3.92
C ARG A 8 13.85 -0.48 -2.60
N GLY A 9 15.00 -0.97 -2.17
CA GLY A 9 15.79 -0.35 -1.10
C GLY A 9 16.64 0.79 -1.66
N VAL A 10 16.55 1.98 -1.07
CA VAL A 10 17.42 3.13 -1.36
C VAL A 10 18.22 3.42 -0.09
N PRO A 11 19.51 3.04 -0.03
CA PRO A 11 20.33 3.27 1.15
C PRO A 11 20.62 4.76 1.34
N ASP A 12 20.82 5.15 2.59
CA ASP A 12 21.21 6.50 3.05
C ASP A 12 20.27 7.64 2.63
N PHE A 13 18.99 7.34 2.43
CA PHE A 13 17.96 8.33 2.10
C PHE A 13 16.88 8.43 3.20
N PRO A 14 16.43 9.65 3.58
CA PRO A 14 16.92 10.96 3.14
C PRO A 14 18.22 11.40 3.84
N LYS A 15 18.75 10.58 4.76
CA LYS A 15 19.98 10.82 5.51
C LYS A 15 20.72 9.50 5.77
N PRO A 16 22.02 9.54 6.07
CA PRO A 16 22.82 8.34 6.33
C PRO A 16 22.24 7.43 7.41
N GLY A 17 22.39 6.11 7.21
CA GLY A 17 21.91 5.06 8.12
C GLY A 17 20.46 4.62 7.91
N ILE A 18 19.74 5.19 6.94
CA ILE A 18 18.35 4.81 6.63
C ILE A 18 18.30 4.00 5.33
N LEU A 19 17.70 2.81 5.38
CA LEU A 19 17.28 2.09 4.18
C LEU A 19 15.84 2.48 3.82
N PHE A 20 15.69 3.45 2.93
CA PHE A 20 14.37 3.86 2.47
C PHE A 20 13.74 2.79 1.59
N ARG A 21 12.47 2.48 1.84
CA ARG A 21 11.69 1.55 1.02
C ARG A 21 10.88 2.35 0.00
N ASP A 22 11.35 2.33 -1.23
CA ASP A 22 10.72 2.99 -2.36
C ASP A 22 9.63 2.09 -2.95
N ILE A 23 8.39 2.52 -2.76
CA ILE A 23 7.17 1.84 -3.21
C ILE A 23 6.75 2.27 -4.63
N THR A 24 7.44 3.24 -5.24
CA THR A 24 7.04 3.79 -6.54
C THR A 24 6.97 2.75 -7.67
N PRO A 25 7.82 1.70 -7.74
CA PRO A 25 7.67 0.68 -8.76
C PRO A 25 6.38 -0.15 -8.59
N LEU A 26 5.98 -0.43 -7.35
CA LEU A 26 4.70 -1.09 -7.06
C LEU A 26 3.51 -0.23 -7.52
N LEU A 27 3.56 1.07 -7.26
CA LEU A 27 2.51 2.00 -7.66
C LEU A 27 2.41 2.16 -9.19
N ALA A 28 3.54 2.06 -9.90
CA ALA A 28 3.60 2.18 -11.35
C ALA A 28 3.14 0.90 -12.08
N ASP A 29 3.18 -0.26 -11.41
CA ASP A 29 2.72 -1.53 -11.99
C ASP A 29 1.25 -1.79 -11.65
N LYS A 30 0.40 -1.83 -12.68
CA LYS A 30 -1.04 -2.05 -12.54
C LYS A 30 -1.38 -3.35 -11.80
N ALA A 31 -0.68 -4.44 -12.10
CA ALA A 31 -0.98 -5.75 -11.55
C ALA A 31 -0.52 -5.83 -10.08
N ALA A 32 0.68 -5.31 -9.79
CA ALA A 32 1.20 -5.26 -8.43
C ALA A 32 0.36 -4.37 -7.52
N LEU A 33 -0.06 -3.18 -7.99
CA LEU A 33 -0.94 -2.30 -7.22
C LEU A 33 -2.29 -2.96 -6.94
N ALA A 34 -2.93 -3.54 -7.97
CA ALA A 34 -4.20 -4.22 -7.78
C ALA A 34 -4.09 -5.37 -6.78
N ASP A 35 -3.06 -6.21 -6.92
CA ASP A 35 -2.82 -7.34 -6.02
C ASP A 35 -2.49 -6.88 -4.59
N ALA A 36 -1.73 -5.79 -4.42
CA ALA A 36 -1.48 -5.18 -3.11
C ALA A 36 -2.78 -4.76 -2.40
N ILE A 37 -3.70 -4.11 -3.10
CA ILE A 37 -5.01 -3.75 -2.54
C ILE A 37 -5.83 -5.00 -2.20
N GLN A 38 -5.80 -6.03 -3.05
CA GLN A 38 -6.50 -7.29 -2.76
C GLN A 38 -5.93 -7.99 -1.52
N GLN A 39 -4.61 -8.03 -1.36
CA GLN A 39 -3.94 -8.59 -0.19
C GLN A 39 -4.25 -7.78 1.08
N LEU A 40 -4.25 -6.44 0.99
CA LEU A 40 -4.62 -5.57 2.11
C LEU A 40 -6.08 -5.73 2.52
N ALA A 41 -7.00 -5.93 1.56
CA ALA A 41 -8.42 -6.09 1.82
C ALA A 41 -8.78 -7.48 2.36
N ALA A 42 -8.05 -8.53 1.94
CA ALA A 42 -8.39 -9.92 2.22
C ALA A 42 -8.73 -10.24 3.69
N PRO A 43 -7.94 -9.85 4.70
CA PRO A 43 -8.24 -10.20 6.09
C PRO A 43 -9.45 -9.47 6.67
N TRP A 44 -9.96 -8.44 6.00
CA TRP A 44 -11.08 -7.61 6.49
C TRP A 44 -12.39 -7.88 5.76
N ARG A 45 -12.41 -8.78 4.78
CA ARG A 45 -13.62 -9.11 4.04
C ARG A 45 -14.63 -9.81 4.94
N GLY A 46 -15.83 -9.24 5.02
CA GLY A 46 -16.91 -9.76 5.86
C GLY A 46 -16.88 -9.22 7.30
N GLU A 47 -15.82 -8.51 7.68
CA GLU A 47 -15.77 -7.80 8.95
C GLU A 47 -16.55 -6.48 8.88
N ARG A 48 -17.12 -6.07 10.02
CA ARG A 48 -17.78 -4.77 10.14
C ARG A 48 -16.75 -3.70 10.46
N LEU A 49 -16.37 -2.94 9.44
CA LEU A 49 -15.48 -1.78 9.55
C LEU A 49 -16.28 -0.48 9.47
N ASP A 50 -15.96 0.48 10.34
CA ASP A 50 -16.62 1.79 10.34
C ASP A 50 -15.78 2.87 9.61
N VAL A 51 -14.45 2.78 9.64
CA VAL A 51 -13.55 3.79 9.05
C VAL A 51 -12.21 3.21 8.63
N ILE A 52 -11.58 3.81 7.61
CA ILE A 52 -10.18 3.62 7.27
C ILE A 52 -9.44 4.95 7.50
N ALA A 53 -8.39 4.90 8.31
CA ALA A 53 -7.50 6.03 8.53
C ALA A 53 -6.17 5.82 7.81
N ALA A 54 -5.68 6.86 7.14
CA ALA A 54 -4.36 6.88 6.52
C ALA A 54 -3.50 7.98 7.13
N ILE A 55 -2.24 7.64 7.40
CA ILE A 55 -1.27 8.58 7.91
C ILE A 55 -0.59 9.24 6.70
N GLU A 56 -0.76 10.56 6.58
CA GLU A 56 -0.11 11.39 5.57
C GLU A 56 -0.42 11.01 4.10
N ALA A 57 0.13 11.80 3.17
CA ALA A 57 -0.18 11.72 1.74
C ALA A 57 0.06 10.32 1.12
N ARG A 58 1.13 9.62 1.52
CA ARG A 58 1.44 8.29 0.97
C ARG A 58 0.47 7.21 1.42
N GLY A 59 -0.16 7.38 2.60
CA GLY A 59 -1.20 6.46 3.07
C GLY A 59 -2.45 6.50 2.18
N PHE A 60 -2.78 7.67 1.62
CA PHE A 60 -3.96 7.84 0.76
C PHE A 60 -3.89 7.02 -0.52
N LEU A 61 -2.69 6.75 -1.03
CA LEU A 61 -2.47 5.94 -2.23
C LEU A 61 -3.00 4.51 -2.09
N PHE A 62 -3.09 4.00 -0.86
CA PHE A 62 -3.64 2.66 -0.58
C PHE A 62 -5.00 2.73 0.11
N ALA A 63 -5.20 3.68 1.03
CA ALA A 63 -6.44 3.76 1.81
C ALA A 63 -7.67 4.02 0.95
N THR A 64 -7.59 4.91 -0.05
CA THR A 64 -8.73 5.20 -0.93
C THR A 64 -9.15 3.97 -1.75
N PRO A 65 -8.27 3.30 -2.52
CA PRO A 65 -8.67 2.08 -3.24
C PRO A 65 -9.02 0.91 -2.31
N LEU A 66 -8.44 0.83 -1.11
CA LEU A 66 -8.82 -0.16 -0.10
C LEU A 66 -10.25 0.07 0.42
N ALA A 67 -10.62 1.33 0.69
CA ALA A 67 -11.97 1.70 1.09
C ALA A 67 -13.00 1.32 0.02
N LEU A 68 -12.70 1.63 -1.25
CA LEU A 68 -13.53 1.20 -2.38
C LEU A 68 -13.66 -0.32 -2.47
N ALA A 69 -12.56 -1.06 -2.27
CA ALA A 69 -12.56 -2.52 -2.31
C ALA A 69 -13.34 -3.18 -1.17
N LEU A 70 -13.50 -2.48 -0.04
CA LEU A 70 -14.23 -2.93 1.14
C LEU A 70 -15.64 -2.35 1.25
N GLY A 71 -16.06 -1.49 0.32
CA GLY A 71 -17.37 -0.84 0.35
C GLY A 71 -17.51 0.19 1.48
N LEU A 72 -16.41 0.86 1.85
CA LEU A 72 -16.34 1.86 2.90
C LEU A 72 -16.15 3.25 2.29
N GLY A 73 -16.77 4.27 2.88
CA GLY A 73 -16.69 5.67 2.41
C GLY A 73 -17.69 6.58 3.11
#